data_AF-A0A9E0YWV9-F1
#
_entry.id   AF-A0A9E0YWV9-F1
#
_cell.length_a   1.000
_cell.length_b   1.000
_cell.length_c   1.000
_cell.angle_alpha   90.00
_cell.angle_beta   90.00
_cell.angle_gamma   90.00
#
_symmetry.space_group_name_H-M   'P 1'
#
loop_
_entity.id
_entity.type
_entity.pdbx_description
1 polymer ?
#
loop_
_entity_poly.entity_id
_entity_poly.type
_entity_poly.pdbx_seq_one_letter_code
_entity_poly.pdbx_strand_id
1 'polypeptide(L)'
;MEKKLLKRSLSFAMMIAVVFSTIIASSFIKANAAETEKAVTLTQGENTSQHDTVQEAVAAVAADNTQAVITLNKDFEGAGAVVKKDQNIVFNLNGFTWNINSLVGSSGTETNGVQLLQGSTVTIENGTLTSKTAKLLIQNYCDLTIRNATLSGQDNLTEIIVSNNNGSTVITGNSAVQAAAGGIAFDSDKWGGYQGGNVTLENGQVIGNVNATNGGKIPLNGGTVTGDVIASNYTYQGNEKTPANIVIDGATINGNVTAQNIGNISISSGTVTGLVSSESTSPVAVTGGVFHTTLGENVDTSAAEYVASIESNGQIKTVVGKTDFDAAVQSLKSGETINIQVVPENSTLTIPEGVTVTNKTNNNIVVNGNALNSGENITIQPEQPEPTPTPDPEPTPNPEDNNNMTESNNNGQNGSLTSPQTGNNSSSILYISLAFASAALLTIVSFTIRKMSKSK
;
A
#
# COMPACT_ATOMS: atom_id res chain seq x y z
N MET A 1 40.49 -7.29 2.75
CA MET A 1 39.06 -7.07 2.40
C MET A 1 38.78 -6.92 0.91
N GLU A 2 39.78 -6.69 0.05
CA GLU A 2 39.56 -6.33 -1.36
C GLU A 2 39.18 -7.48 -2.31
N LYS A 3 39.54 -8.74 -2.00
CA LYS A 3 39.16 -9.90 -2.85
C LYS A 3 37.69 -10.33 -2.74
N LYS A 4 36.96 -9.88 -1.71
CA LYS A 4 35.54 -10.17 -1.52
C LYS A 4 34.61 -9.15 -2.20
N LEU A 5 35.08 -7.92 -2.45
CA LEU A 5 34.31 -6.91 -3.18
C LEU A 5 34.32 -7.13 -4.70
N LEU A 6 35.45 -7.57 -5.29
CA LEU A 6 35.52 -7.83 -6.74
C LEU A 6 34.65 -8.99 -7.22
N LYS A 7 34.39 -10.00 -6.39
CA LYS A 7 33.49 -11.12 -6.76
C LYS A 7 32.01 -10.72 -6.73
N ARG A 8 31.63 -9.73 -5.92
CA ARG A 8 30.25 -9.22 -5.86
C ARG A 8 29.94 -8.24 -6.99
N SER A 9 30.92 -7.45 -7.44
CA SER A 9 30.74 -6.55 -8.60
C SER A 9 30.67 -7.30 -9.92
N LEU A 10 31.38 -8.43 -10.06
CA LEU A 10 31.36 -9.24 -11.28
C LEU A 10 30.03 -10.00 -11.46
N SER A 11 29.43 -10.51 -10.37
CA SER A 11 28.09 -11.13 -10.43
C SER A 11 26.97 -10.12 -10.71
N PHE A 12 27.09 -8.88 -10.25
CA PHE A 12 26.09 -7.83 -10.54
C PHE A 12 26.20 -7.29 -11.97
N ALA A 13 27.42 -7.18 -12.51
CA ALA A 13 27.65 -6.80 -13.90
C ALA A 13 27.24 -7.92 -14.88
N MET A 14 27.37 -9.19 -14.51
CA MET A 14 26.93 -10.33 -15.33
C MET A 14 25.41 -10.48 -15.35
N MET A 15 24.71 -10.10 -14.26
CA MET A 15 23.25 -10.08 -14.20
C MET A 15 22.64 -8.96 -15.07
N ILE A 16 23.29 -7.79 -15.13
CA ILE A 16 22.89 -6.69 -16.02
C ILE A 16 23.28 -6.96 -17.48
N ALA A 17 24.40 -7.65 -17.73
CA ALA A 17 24.81 -8.03 -19.08
C ALA A 17 23.87 -9.08 -19.72
N VAL A 18 23.31 -10.02 -18.93
CA VAL A 18 22.32 -11.00 -19.42
C VAL A 18 20.96 -10.36 -19.71
N VAL A 19 20.57 -9.33 -18.94
CA VAL A 19 19.32 -8.57 -19.16
C VAL A 19 19.44 -7.60 -20.34
N PHE A 20 20.64 -7.15 -20.70
CA PHE A 20 20.87 -6.31 -21.89
C PHE A 20 21.30 -7.09 -23.15
N SER A 21 21.88 -8.29 -23.04
CA SER A 21 22.27 -9.09 -24.21
C SER A 21 21.09 -9.75 -24.91
N THR A 22 19.96 -9.96 -24.22
CA THR A 22 18.71 -10.44 -24.84
C THR A 22 18.02 -9.35 -25.68
N ILE A 23 18.30 -8.06 -25.44
CA ILE A 23 17.70 -6.95 -26.19
C ILE A 23 18.40 -6.71 -27.55
N ILE A 24 19.63 -7.19 -27.76
CA ILE A 24 20.42 -6.87 -28.97
C ILE A 24 20.45 -8.02 -30.01
N ALA A 25 20.14 -9.26 -29.61
CA ALA A 25 20.19 -10.41 -30.52
C ALA A 25 19.08 -10.44 -31.60
N SER A 26 18.04 -9.60 -31.50
CA SER A 26 16.87 -9.64 -32.40
C SER A 26 17.06 -8.90 -33.74
N SER A 27 18.25 -8.36 -34.04
CA SER A 27 18.41 -7.39 -35.13
C SER A 27 19.17 -7.86 -36.37
N PHE A 28 19.24 -9.17 -36.69
CA PHE A 28 19.67 -9.62 -38.03
C PHE A 28 19.07 -10.97 -38.46
N ILE A 29 17.87 -10.97 -39.04
CA ILE A 29 17.50 -11.98 -40.05
C ILE A 29 16.86 -11.28 -41.26
N LYS A 30 17.41 -11.59 -42.43
CA LYS A 30 17.01 -11.10 -43.76
C LYS A 30 15.59 -11.52 -44.11
N ALA A 31 14.92 -10.65 -44.85
CA ALA A 31 13.63 -10.88 -45.49
C ALA A 31 13.55 -12.23 -46.23
N ASN A 32 12.57 -13.05 -45.85
CA ASN A 32 11.99 -14.12 -46.67
C ASN A 32 10.71 -14.62 -46.00
N ALA A 33 9.55 -14.36 -46.62
CA ALA A 33 8.19 -14.61 -46.13
C ALA A 33 7.90 -13.99 -44.74
N ALA A 34 6.77 -13.31 -44.58
CA ALA A 34 6.33 -12.94 -43.23
C ALA A 34 5.93 -14.24 -42.53
N GLU A 35 6.89 -14.93 -41.90
CA GLU A 35 6.56 -15.95 -40.90
C GLU A 35 5.74 -15.23 -39.84
N THR A 36 4.48 -15.64 -39.71
CA THR A 36 3.60 -15.11 -38.68
C THR A 36 4.28 -15.30 -37.35
N GLU A 37 4.61 -14.18 -36.69
CA GLU A 37 5.26 -14.21 -35.38
C GLU A 37 4.48 -15.12 -34.44
N LYS A 38 5.15 -16.16 -33.95
CA LYS A 38 4.61 -17.12 -32.98
C LYS A 38 4.23 -16.39 -31.70
N ALA A 39 3.19 -16.87 -31.02
CA ALA A 39 2.65 -16.19 -29.86
C ALA A 39 3.67 -16.06 -28.72
N VAL A 40 4.49 -17.10 -28.53
CA VAL A 40 5.40 -17.17 -27.39
C VAL A 40 6.78 -17.70 -27.75
N THR A 41 7.77 -17.26 -26.98
CA THR A 41 9.14 -17.77 -27.00
C THR A 41 9.43 -18.47 -25.66
N LEU A 42 9.80 -19.75 -25.72
CA LEU A 42 10.26 -20.54 -24.58
C LEU A 42 11.79 -20.53 -24.52
N THR A 43 12.37 -20.23 -23.36
CA THR A 43 13.80 -20.40 -23.06
C THR A 43 13.98 -21.29 -21.83
N GLN A 44 14.80 -22.34 -21.93
CA GLN A 44 15.20 -23.20 -20.80
C GLN A 44 16.67 -23.57 -20.93
N GLY A 45 17.52 -23.02 -20.05
CA GLY A 45 18.98 -23.08 -20.22
C GLY A 45 19.43 -22.31 -21.47
N GLU A 46 20.20 -22.97 -22.34
CA GLU A 46 20.67 -22.40 -23.62
C GLU A 46 19.68 -22.63 -24.78
N ASN A 47 18.61 -23.40 -24.55
CA ASN A 47 17.65 -23.76 -25.58
C ASN A 47 16.55 -22.70 -25.70
N THR A 48 16.28 -22.28 -26.93
CA THR A 48 15.17 -21.37 -27.27
C THR A 48 14.29 -21.98 -28.36
N SER A 49 12.97 -21.89 -28.20
CA SER A 49 11.98 -22.34 -29.20
C SER A 49 10.77 -21.40 -29.23
N GLN A 50 10.05 -21.37 -30.34
CA GLN A 50 8.83 -20.57 -30.50
C GLN A 50 7.60 -21.46 -30.71
N HIS A 51 6.45 -21.05 -30.15
CA HIS A 51 5.22 -21.86 -30.15
C HIS A 51 3.99 -21.01 -30.50
N ASP A 52 2.98 -21.62 -31.12
CA ASP A 52 1.74 -20.93 -31.50
C ASP A 52 0.86 -20.64 -30.28
N THR A 53 0.98 -21.45 -29.23
CA THR A 53 0.19 -21.30 -27.99
C THR A 53 1.05 -21.37 -26.73
N VAL A 54 0.54 -20.80 -25.63
CA VAL A 54 1.16 -20.92 -24.31
C VAL A 54 1.20 -22.38 -23.85
N GLN A 55 0.13 -23.17 -24.08
CA GLN A 55 0.07 -24.57 -23.65
C GLN A 55 1.09 -25.46 -24.37
N GLU A 56 1.39 -25.22 -25.65
CA GLU A 56 2.47 -25.91 -26.37
C GLU A 56 3.83 -25.63 -25.74
N ALA A 57 4.12 -24.36 -25.42
CA ALA A 57 5.35 -23.99 -24.72
C ALA A 57 5.44 -24.64 -23.34
N VAL A 58 4.35 -24.66 -22.56
CA VAL A 58 4.30 -25.35 -21.26
C VAL A 58 4.54 -26.86 -21.41
N ALA A 59 4.00 -27.49 -22.46
CA ALA A 59 4.21 -28.91 -22.72
C ALA A 59 5.66 -29.24 -23.11
N ALA A 60 6.40 -28.28 -23.68
CA ALA A 60 7.80 -28.41 -24.04
C ALA A 60 8.77 -28.18 -22.88
N VAL A 61 8.33 -27.62 -21.75
CA VAL A 61 9.15 -27.42 -20.55
C VAL A 61 9.47 -28.76 -19.90
N ALA A 62 10.77 -29.04 -19.70
CA ALA A 62 11.20 -30.24 -18.99
C ALA A 62 10.70 -30.25 -17.53
N ALA A 63 10.19 -31.40 -17.08
CA ALA A 63 9.73 -31.61 -15.71
C ALA A 63 10.88 -32.09 -14.80
N ASP A 64 11.87 -31.23 -14.62
CA ASP A 64 13.08 -31.49 -13.81
C ASP A 64 13.43 -30.35 -12.83
N ASN A 65 12.47 -29.45 -12.58
CA ASN A 65 12.58 -28.23 -11.78
C ASN A 65 13.56 -27.16 -12.30
N THR A 66 14.16 -27.35 -13.48
CA THR A 66 14.95 -26.31 -14.14
C THR A 66 14.04 -25.17 -14.60
N GLN A 67 14.35 -23.95 -14.18
CA GLN A 67 13.55 -22.78 -14.56
C GLN A 67 13.51 -22.59 -16.08
N ALA A 68 12.30 -22.44 -16.60
CA ALA A 68 11.99 -22.04 -17.95
C ALA A 68 11.29 -20.68 -17.97
N VAL A 69 11.54 -19.87 -18.98
CA VAL A 69 10.87 -18.59 -19.21
C VAL A 69 10.05 -18.68 -20.49
N ILE A 70 8.73 -18.49 -20.37
CA ILE A 70 7.80 -18.37 -21.49
C ILE A 70 7.48 -16.89 -21.63
N THR A 71 7.95 -16.27 -22.72
CA THR A 71 7.78 -14.84 -23.00
C THR A 71 6.72 -14.66 -24.08
N LEU A 72 5.72 -13.80 -23.83
CA LEU A 72 4.78 -13.39 -24.89
C LEU A 72 5.49 -12.47 -25.88
N ASN A 73 5.28 -12.72 -27.17
CA ASN A 73 5.80 -11.89 -28.25
C ASN A 73 4.80 -10.81 -28.69
N LYS A 74 3.51 -11.01 -28.39
CA LYS A 74 2.38 -10.15 -28.75
C LYS A 74 1.19 -10.42 -27.83
N ASP A 75 0.15 -9.59 -27.92
CA ASP A 75 -1.14 -9.93 -27.31
C ASP A 75 -1.63 -11.29 -27.83
N PHE A 76 -2.02 -12.16 -26.91
CA PHE A 76 -2.39 -13.53 -27.18
C PHE A 76 -3.81 -13.81 -26.69
N GLU A 77 -4.71 -14.07 -27.63
CA GLU A 77 -6.02 -14.63 -27.33
C GLU A 77 -6.01 -16.13 -27.63
N GLY A 78 -6.30 -16.96 -26.63
CA GLY A 78 -6.24 -18.40 -26.81
C GLY A 78 -6.56 -19.20 -25.56
N ALA A 79 -6.24 -20.49 -25.60
CA ALA A 79 -6.49 -21.39 -24.50
C ALA A 79 -5.66 -21.05 -23.26
N GLY A 80 -6.21 -21.45 -22.11
CA GLY A 80 -5.51 -21.56 -20.85
C GLY A 80 -4.37 -22.57 -20.86
N ALA A 81 -3.71 -22.76 -19.70
CA ALA A 81 -2.63 -23.73 -19.58
C ALA A 81 -2.68 -24.53 -18.27
N VAL A 82 -2.15 -25.76 -18.32
CA VAL A 82 -1.93 -26.62 -17.15
C VAL A 82 -0.43 -26.79 -16.92
N VAL A 83 0.05 -26.30 -15.78
CA VAL A 83 1.44 -26.50 -15.33
C VAL A 83 1.51 -27.74 -14.43
N LYS A 84 2.38 -28.67 -14.79
CA LYS A 84 2.49 -29.99 -14.17
C LYS A 84 3.55 -30.00 -13.06
N LYS A 85 3.47 -31.02 -12.22
CA LYS A 85 4.47 -31.33 -11.19
C LYS A 85 5.89 -31.31 -11.78
N ASP A 86 6.84 -30.82 -10.98
CA ASP A 86 8.27 -30.73 -11.29
C ASP A 86 8.60 -29.74 -12.42
N GLN A 87 7.66 -28.86 -12.81
CA GLN A 87 7.92 -27.73 -13.71
C GLN A 87 8.14 -26.43 -12.92
N ASN A 88 9.13 -25.64 -13.34
CA ASN A 88 9.44 -24.32 -12.81
C ASN A 88 9.33 -23.29 -13.95
N ILE A 89 8.26 -22.50 -14.00
CA ILE A 89 7.93 -21.67 -15.16
C ILE A 89 7.76 -20.21 -14.76
N VAL A 90 8.44 -19.31 -15.47
CA VAL A 90 8.17 -17.87 -15.47
C VAL A 90 7.37 -17.53 -16.73
N PHE A 91 6.11 -17.15 -16.56
CA PHE A 91 5.30 -16.50 -17.60
C PHE A 91 5.62 -15.01 -17.61
N ASN A 92 6.54 -14.60 -18.47
CA ASN A 92 6.82 -13.20 -18.73
C ASN A 92 5.87 -12.68 -19.81
N LEU A 93 4.84 -11.97 -19.40
CA LEU A 93 3.83 -11.42 -20.31
C LEU A 93 4.36 -10.26 -21.15
N ASN A 94 5.56 -9.74 -20.86
CA ASN A 94 6.33 -8.80 -21.66
C ASN A 94 5.57 -7.52 -22.11
N GLY A 95 4.69 -7.02 -21.25
CA GLY A 95 3.82 -5.86 -21.49
C GLY A 95 2.56 -6.18 -22.28
N PHE A 96 2.37 -7.42 -22.72
CA PHE A 96 1.22 -7.88 -23.49
C PHE A 96 0.11 -8.48 -22.62
N THR A 97 -1.02 -8.73 -23.26
CA THR A 97 -2.20 -9.36 -22.67
C THR A 97 -2.35 -10.81 -23.14
N TRP A 98 -2.47 -11.74 -22.19
CA TRP A 98 -2.99 -13.08 -22.42
C TRP A 98 -4.49 -13.10 -22.06
N ASN A 99 -5.34 -13.14 -23.08
CA ASN A 99 -6.79 -13.22 -22.96
C ASN A 99 -7.25 -14.67 -23.18
N ILE A 100 -7.68 -15.33 -22.10
CA ILE A 100 -8.10 -16.73 -22.14
C ILE A 100 -9.54 -16.86 -22.64
N ASN A 101 -9.72 -17.59 -23.74
CA ASN A 101 -11.03 -17.89 -24.34
C ASN A 101 -11.43 -19.38 -24.28
N SER A 102 -10.50 -20.27 -23.95
CA SER A 102 -10.76 -21.71 -23.79
C SER A 102 -10.19 -22.19 -22.45
N LEU A 103 -11.03 -22.86 -21.65
CA LEU A 103 -10.73 -23.21 -20.25
C LEU A 103 -9.98 -24.53 -20.14
N VAL A 104 -9.35 -24.74 -18.99
CA VAL A 104 -8.66 -25.97 -18.60
C VAL A 104 -9.22 -26.51 -17.28
N GLY A 105 -8.93 -27.78 -16.99
CA GLY A 105 -9.35 -28.45 -15.77
C GLY A 105 -9.52 -29.95 -15.99
N SER A 106 -10.25 -30.60 -15.08
CA SER A 106 -10.65 -31.99 -15.27
C SER A 106 -11.55 -32.11 -16.50
N SER A 107 -11.39 -33.22 -17.24
CA SER A 107 -12.12 -33.45 -18.48
C SER A 107 -13.63 -33.42 -18.24
N GLY A 108 -14.33 -32.52 -18.95
CA GLY A 108 -15.79 -32.34 -18.85
C GLY A 108 -16.26 -31.37 -17.75
N THR A 109 -15.34 -30.80 -16.96
CA THR A 109 -15.64 -29.77 -15.95
C THR A 109 -14.58 -28.66 -15.97
N GLU A 110 -14.07 -28.30 -17.15
CA GLU A 110 -13.06 -27.28 -17.33
C GLU A 110 -13.63 -25.90 -16.96
N THR A 111 -13.20 -25.35 -15.83
CA THR A 111 -13.68 -24.07 -15.28
C THR A 111 -12.59 -23.02 -15.13
N ASN A 112 -11.33 -23.41 -15.34
CA ASN A 112 -10.17 -22.62 -14.93
C ASN A 112 -9.55 -21.93 -16.14
N GLY A 113 -9.05 -20.71 -15.96
CA GLY A 113 -8.17 -20.08 -16.94
C GLY A 113 -6.82 -20.79 -16.96
N VAL A 114 -6.16 -20.87 -15.81
CA VAL A 114 -4.87 -21.57 -15.65
C VAL A 114 -4.98 -22.53 -14.47
N GLN A 115 -4.44 -23.74 -14.61
CA GLN A 115 -4.35 -24.72 -13.54
C GLN A 115 -2.89 -25.01 -13.18
N LEU A 116 -2.52 -24.77 -11.94
CA LEU A 116 -1.16 -24.95 -11.44
C LEU A 116 -1.12 -26.12 -10.46
N LEU A 117 -0.49 -27.24 -10.84
CA LEU A 117 -0.53 -28.47 -10.05
C LEU A 117 0.56 -28.50 -8.97
N GLN A 118 0.29 -29.26 -7.90
CA GLN A 118 1.21 -29.44 -6.78
C GLN A 118 2.60 -29.91 -7.24
N GLY A 119 3.64 -29.34 -6.62
CA GLY A 119 5.03 -29.62 -6.92
C GLY A 119 5.58 -28.87 -8.14
N SER A 120 4.85 -27.87 -8.64
CA SER A 120 5.38 -26.88 -9.58
C SER A 120 5.76 -25.57 -8.87
N THR A 121 6.50 -24.72 -9.56
CA THR A 121 6.80 -23.34 -9.14
C THR A 121 6.50 -22.41 -10.31
N VAL A 122 5.70 -21.38 -10.08
CA VAL A 122 5.27 -20.48 -11.15
C VAL A 122 5.47 -19.02 -10.79
N THR A 123 5.95 -18.23 -11.73
CA THR A 123 5.91 -16.77 -11.67
C THR A 123 5.11 -16.22 -12.84
N ILE A 124 4.21 -15.26 -12.60
CA ILE A 124 3.52 -14.50 -13.64
C ILE A 124 3.95 -13.04 -13.49
N GLU A 125 4.48 -12.47 -14.57
CA GLU A 125 5.07 -11.13 -14.51
C GLU A 125 4.88 -10.27 -15.76
N ASN A 126 4.97 -8.97 -15.56
CA ASN A 126 5.09 -7.93 -16.60
C ASN A 126 3.99 -7.99 -17.67
N GLY A 127 2.72 -7.80 -17.33
CA GLY A 127 1.64 -7.72 -18.33
C GLY A 127 0.30 -8.13 -17.75
N THR A 128 -0.65 -8.51 -18.60
CA THR A 128 -2.03 -8.79 -18.18
C THR A 128 -2.44 -10.23 -18.49
N LEU A 129 -2.96 -10.94 -17.50
CA LEU A 129 -3.67 -12.21 -17.69
C LEU A 129 -5.16 -11.98 -17.40
N THR A 130 -6.02 -12.35 -18.33
CA THR A 130 -7.44 -12.04 -18.23
C THR A 130 -8.32 -13.12 -18.85
N SER A 131 -9.59 -13.18 -18.45
CA SER A 131 -10.61 -14.00 -19.09
C SER A 131 -12.01 -13.37 -18.94
N LYS A 132 -12.92 -13.79 -19.83
CA LYS A 132 -14.38 -13.52 -19.79
C LYS A 132 -15.21 -14.80 -19.62
N THR A 133 -14.55 -15.93 -19.38
CA THR A 133 -15.22 -17.24 -19.36
C THR A 133 -14.79 -18.09 -18.19
N ALA A 134 -13.60 -17.86 -17.65
CA ALA A 134 -13.10 -18.60 -16.50
C ALA A 134 -13.91 -18.27 -15.24
N LYS A 135 -14.35 -19.31 -14.52
CA LYS A 135 -14.89 -19.15 -13.16
C LYS A 135 -13.78 -18.84 -12.16
N LEU A 136 -12.66 -19.55 -12.32
CA LEU A 136 -11.41 -19.31 -11.59
C LEU A 136 -10.36 -18.88 -12.61
N LEU A 137 -9.88 -17.63 -12.57
CA LEU A 137 -8.85 -17.24 -13.55
C LEU A 137 -7.58 -18.09 -13.34
N ILE A 138 -7.19 -18.29 -12.08
CA ILE A 138 -6.12 -19.21 -11.68
C ILE A 138 -6.63 -20.14 -10.59
N GLN A 139 -6.49 -21.43 -10.81
CA GLN A 139 -6.59 -22.46 -9.79
C GLN A 139 -5.18 -22.89 -9.38
N ASN A 140 -4.78 -22.55 -8.16
CA ASN A 140 -3.43 -22.75 -7.66
C ASN A 140 -3.32 -23.88 -6.61
N TYR A 141 -2.42 -24.83 -6.88
CA TYR A 141 -1.95 -25.84 -5.92
C TYR A 141 -0.42 -25.80 -5.72
N CYS A 142 0.27 -24.78 -6.22
CA CYS A 142 1.72 -24.68 -6.31
C CYS A 142 2.28 -23.46 -5.56
N ASP A 143 3.61 -23.31 -5.58
CA ASP A 143 4.23 -22.05 -5.19
C ASP A 143 4.12 -21.04 -6.35
N LEU A 144 3.45 -19.91 -6.11
CA LEU A 144 3.11 -18.92 -7.11
C LEU A 144 3.65 -17.54 -6.73
N THR A 145 4.26 -16.83 -7.68
CA THR A 145 4.62 -15.41 -7.54
C THR A 145 3.91 -14.59 -8.61
N ILE A 146 3.22 -13.52 -8.21
CA ILE A 146 2.60 -12.53 -9.10
C ILE A 146 3.35 -11.23 -8.92
N ARG A 147 4.07 -10.78 -9.95
CA ARG A 147 5.01 -9.66 -9.85
C ARG A 147 4.90 -8.70 -11.03
N ASN A 148 4.53 -7.45 -10.75
CA ASN A 148 4.29 -6.44 -11.78
C ASN A 148 3.32 -6.91 -12.89
N ALA A 149 2.31 -7.69 -12.50
CA ALA A 149 1.32 -8.22 -13.42
C ALA A 149 -0.10 -7.82 -12.99
N THR A 150 -0.98 -7.71 -13.97
CA THR A 150 -2.41 -7.50 -13.77
C THR A 150 -3.15 -8.81 -14.04
N LEU A 151 -3.85 -9.32 -13.03
CA LEU A 151 -4.79 -10.42 -13.17
C LEU A 151 -6.20 -9.84 -13.12
N SER A 152 -7.03 -10.12 -14.13
CA SER A 152 -8.35 -9.49 -14.25
C SER A 152 -9.43 -10.46 -14.71
N GLY A 153 -10.53 -10.53 -13.95
CA GLY A 153 -11.80 -11.10 -14.41
C GLY A 153 -12.63 -9.99 -15.02
N GLN A 154 -12.86 -10.02 -16.33
CA GLN A 154 -13.47 -8.90 -17.07
C GLN A 154 -15.01 -8.90 -17.02
N ASP A 155 -15.61 -9.87 -16.34
CA ASP A 155 -17.06 -9.97 -16.14
C ASP A 155 -17.41 -10.63 -14.79
N ASN A 156 -18.72 -10.63 -14.48
CA ASN A 156 -19.24 -11.25 -13.26
C ASN A 156 -19.26 -12.80 -13.32
N LEU A 157 -18.74 -13.44 -14.37
CA LEU A 157 -18.64 -14.90 -14.44
C LEU A 157 -17.41 -15.42 -13.71
N THR A 158 -16.34 -14.61 -13.63
CA THR A 158 -15.18 -14.96 -12.80
C THR A 158 -15.51 -14.77 -11.33
N GLU A 159 -15.75 -15.90 -10.65
CA GLU A 159 -16.09 -15.97 -9.23
C GLU A 159 -14.86 -15.63 -8.37
N ILE A 160 -13.68 -16.12 -8.76
CA ILE A 160 -12.40 -15.90 -8.05
C ILE A 160 -11.26 -15.67 -9.04
N ILE A 161 -10.42 -14.65 -8.82
CA ILE A 161 -9.25 -14.44 -9.69
C ILE A 161 -8.15 -15.45 -9.39
N VAL A 162 -7.77 -15.62 -8.12
CA VAL A 162 -6.77 -16.62 -7.72
C VAL A 162 -7.30 -17.46 -6.56
N SER A 163 -7.67 -18.71 -6.84
CA SER A 163 -8.03 -19.66 -5.78
C SER A 163 -6.80 -20.47 -5.37
N ASN A 164 -6.41 -20.40 -4.10
CA ASN A 164 -5.18 -20.96 -3.55
C ASN A 164 -5.48 -22.09 -2.56
N ASN A 165 -5.28 -23.33 -3.01
CA ASN A 165 -5.65 -24.53 -2.24
C ASN A 165 -4.44 -25.34 -1.76
N ASN A 166 -3.22 -24.98 -2.19
CA ASN A 166 -1.96 -25.55 -1.70
C ASN A 166 -0.78 -24.62 -2.07
N GLY A 167 0.34 -24.74 -1.35
CA GLY A 167 1.58 -24.01 -1.64
C GLY A 167 1.59 -22.59 -1.08
N SER A 168 2.57 -21.79 -1.52
CA SER A 168 2.70 -20.38 -1.14
C SER A 168 2.52 -19.45 -2.34
N THR A 169 1.65 -18.46 -2.19
CA THR A 169 1.44 -17.38 -3.17
C THR A 169 1.99 -16.07 -2.64
N VAL A 170 2.75 -15.35 -3.45
CA VAL A 170 3.24 -14.01 -3.14
C VAL A 170 2.76 -13.02 -4.21
N ILE A 171 2.07 -11.96 -3.79
CA ILE A 171 1.65 -10.85 -4.63
C ILE A 171 2.53 -9.64 -4.28
N THR A 172 3.29 -9.15 -5.25
CA THR A 172 4.33 -8.13 -4.99
C THR A 172 4.52 -7.17 -6.16
N GLY A 173 5.31 -6.12 -5.94
CA GLY A 173 5.59 -5.07 -6.90
C GLY A 173 4.34 -4.27 -7.27
N ASN A 174 4.28 -3.77 -8.51
CA ASN A 174 3.13 -3.03 -9.03
C ASN A 174 2.06 -3.97 -9.59
N SER A 175 1.75 -5.05 -8.88
CA SER A 175 0.75 -6.02 -9.31
C SER A 175 -0.66 -5.53 -9.03
N ALA A 176 -1.62 -5.98 -9.84
CA ALA A 176 -3.04 -5.78 -9.59
C ALA A 176 -3.81 -7.10 -9.72
N VAL A 177 -4.69 -7.40 -8.76
CA VAL A 177 -5.60 -8.56 -8.81
C VAL A 177 -7.03 -8.03 -8.73
N GLN A 178 -7.77 -8.14 -9.83
CA GLN A 178 -9.01 -7.40 -10.06
C GLN A 178 -10.15 -8.37 -10.35
N ALA A 179 -10.98 -8.59 -9.34
CA ALA A 179 -12.28 -9.23 -9.48
C ALA A 179 -13.32 -8.25 -9.98
N ALA A 180 -14.39 -8.79 -10.57
CA ALA A 180 -15.61 -8.03 -10.79
C ALA A 180 -16.22 -7.57 -9.44
N ALA A 181 -17.13 -6.60 -9.48
CA ALA A 181 -17.74 -6.04 -8.28
C ALA A 181 -18.42 -7.13 -7.42
N GLY A 182 -18.03 -7.22 -6.15
CA GLY A 182 -18.51 -8.25 -5.21
C GLY A 182 -17.87 -9.64 -5.38
N GLY A 183 -17.00 -9.83 -6.37
CA GLY A 183 -16.23 -11.06 -6.57
C GLY A 183 -15.03 -11.17 -5.62
N ILE A 184 -14.37 -12.33 -5.65
CA ILE A 184 -13.22 -12.63 -4.79
C ILE A 184 -11.93 -12.41 -5.59
N ALA A 185 -11.06 -11.53 -5.11
CA ALA A 185 -9.77 -11.31 -5.75
C ALA A 185 -8.84 -12.51 -5.51
N PHE A 186 -8.72 -12.95 -4.27
CA PHE A 186 -8.07 -14.22 -3.97
C PHE A 186 -8.59 -14.83 -2.68
N ASP A 187 -8.52 -16.15 -2.61
CA ASP A 187 -8.77 -16.90 -1.39
C ASP A 187 -7.49 -17.59 -0.90
N SER A 188 -7.58 -18.15 0.29
CA SER A 188 -6.68 -19.16 0.82
C SER A 188 -7.55 -20.20 1.51
N ASP A 189 -7.58 -21.42 0.97
CA ASP A 189 -8.43 -22.50 1.49
C ASP A 189 -7.62 -23.80 1.67
N LYS A 190 -8.03 -24.62 2.64
CA LYS A 190 -7.56 -26.00 2.75
C LYS A 190 -8.56 -26.96 2.11
N TRP A 191 -8.18 -27.46 0.94
CA TRP A 191 -9.00 -28.38 0.17
C TRP A 191 -8.56 -29.84 0.34
N GLY A 192 -9.49 -30.72 0.75
CA GLY A 192 -9.23 -32.16 0.86
C GLY A 192 -7.96 -32.52 1.64
N GLY A 193 -7.08 -33.31 1.02
CA GLY A 193 -5.80 -33.75 1.61
C GLY A 193 -4.65 -32.73 1.50
N TYR A 194 -4.87 -31.56 0.91
CA TYR A 194 -3.84 -30.52 0.81
C TYR A 194 -3.60 -29.83 2.14
N GLN A 195 -2.43 -29.19 2.28
CA GLN A 195 -2.07 -28.45 3.49
C GLN A 195 -2.75 -27.06 3.56
N GLY A 196 -3.38 -26.64 2.45
CA GLY A 196 -3.96 -25.32 2.25
C GLY A 196 -2.99 -24.35 1.59
N GLY A 197 -3.53 -23.33 0.93
CA GLY A 197 -2.73 -22.24 0.38
C GLY A 197 -2.25 -21.29 1.48
N ASN A 198 -1.14 -20.60 1.26
CA ASN A 198 -0.71 -19.46 2.07
C ASN A 198 -0.52 -18.28 1.12
N VAL A 199 -1.20 -17.15 1.34
CA VAL A 199 -1.15 -16.02 0.40
C VAL A 199 -0.60 -14.79 1.09
N THR A 200 0.54 -14.28 0.65
CA THR A 200 1.13 -13.04 1.15
C THR A 200 0.92 -11.92 0.14
N LEU A 201 0.24 -10.85 0.56
CA LEU A 201 0.25 -9.57 -0.15
C LEU A 201 1.37 -8.71 0.44
N GLU A 202 2.49 -8.58 -0.29
CA GLU A 202 3.58 -7.68 0.09
C GLU A 202 3.26 -6.25 -0.35
N ASN A 203 2.83 -6.10 -1.59
CA ASN A 203 2.41 -4.83 -2.18
C ASN A 203 1.58 -5.09 -3.45
N GLY A 204 0.74 -4.12 -3.83
CA GLY A 204 -0.11 -4.19 -5.01
C GLY A 204 -1.50 -3.63 -4.78
N GLN A 205 -2.33 -3.70 -5.83
CA GLN A 205 -3.73 -3.27 -5.79
C GLN A 205 -4.66 -4.47 -5.93
N VAL A 206 -5.51 -4.67 -4.94
CA VAL A 206 -6.49 -5.76 -4.92
C VAL A 206 -7.87 -5.12 -5.00
N ILE A 207 -8.66 -5.53 -6.00
CA ILE A 207 -10.05 -5.10 -6.16
C ILE A 207 -10.91 -6.36 -6.07
N GLY A 208 -11.79 -6.42 -5.08
CA GLY A 208 -12.55 -7.62 -4.72
C GLY A 208 -12.21 -8.12 -3.31
N ASN A 209 -13.03 -9.06 -2.85
CA ASN A 209 -12.92 -9.60 -1.51
C ASN A 209 -11.70 -10.52 -1.36
N VAL A 210 -11.19 -10.63 -0.13
CA VAL A 210 -10.09 -11.51 0.27
C VAL A 210 -10.60 -12.45 1.34
N ASN A 211 -10.53 -13.76 1.07
CA ASN A 211 -11.12 -14.77 1.94
C ASN A 211 -10.09 -15.79 2.43
N ALA A 212 -9.91 -15.92 3.74
CA ALA A 212 -9.23 -17.07 4.32
C ALA A 212 -10.27 -18.05 4.85
N THR A 213 -10.19 -19.32 4.45
CA THR A 213 -11.13 -20.36 4.85
C THR A 213 -10.45 -21.66 5.26
N ASN A 214 -11.07 -22.37 6.22
CA ASN A 214 -10.76 -23.75 6.58
C ASN A 214 -9.28 -24.07 6.84
N GLY A 215 -8.52 -23.17 7.47
CA GLY A 215 -7.08 -23.36 7.72
C GLY A 215 -6.17 -22.56 6.79
N GLY A 216 -6.75 -21.85 5.82
CA GLY A 216 -6.06 -20.88 5.00
C GLY A 216 -5.40 -19.78 5.82
N LYS A 217 -4.33 -19.21 5.26
CA LYS A 217 -3.50 -18.18 5.89
C LYS A 217 -3.21 -17.05 4.92
N ILE A 218 -3.48 -15.82 5.35
CA ILE A 218 -3.25 -14.63 4.53
C ILE A 218 -2.55 -13.53 5.33
N PRO A 219 -1.24 -13.34 5.15
CA PRO A 219 -0.57 -12.11 5.55
C PRO A 219 -0.80 -10.97 4.53
N LEU A 220 -1.25 -9.81 5.02
CA LEU A 220 -1.45 -8.56 4.29
C LEU A 220 -0.44 -7.53 4.82
N ASN A 221 0.77 -7.57 4.27
CA ASN A 221 1.93 -6.80 4.75
C ASN A 221 2.05 -5.39 4.11
N GLY A 222 1.16 -5.07 3.17
CA GLY A 222 1.20 -3.83 2.42
C GLY A 222 0.19 -3.82 1.27
N GLY A 223 0.29 -2.80 0.41
CA GLY A 223 -0.65 -2.61 -0.70
C GLY A 223 -2.04 -2.15 -0.26
N THR A 224 -2.98 -2.23 -1.18
CA THR A 224 -4.37 -1.80 -0.96
C THR A 224 -5.34 -2.90 -1.36
N VAL A 225 -6.30 -3.19 -0.49
CA VAL A 225 -7.46 -4.04 -0.76
C VAL A 225 -8.70 -3.17 -0.83
N THR A 226 -9.40 -3.19 -1.97
CA THR A 226 -10.70 -2.55 -2.15
C THR A 226 -11.76 -3.64 -2.25
N GLY A 227 -12.26 -4.03 -1.08
CA GLY A 227 -13.13 -5.18 -0.86
C GLY A 227 -13.08 -5.62 0.59
N ASP A 228 -13.97 -6.53 0.97
CA ASP A 228 -14.02 -7.05 2.33
C ASP A 228 -12.92 -8.10 2.56
N VAL A 229 -12.38 -8.13 3.77
CA VAL A 229 -11.41 -9.12 4.24
C VAL A 229 -12.08 -10.01 5.26
N ILE A 230 -12.19 -11.30 4.93
CA ILE A 230 -13.02 -12.24 5.67
C ILE A 230 -12.21 -13.47 6.07
N ALA A 231 -12.11 -13.71 7.38
CA ALA A 231 -11.63 -14.98 7.91
C ALA A 231 -12.86 -15.80 8.35
N SER A 232 -13.11 -16.93 7.71
CA SER A 232 -14.28 -17.75 8.03
C SER A 232 -14.10 -19.22 7.69
N ASN A 233 -14.64 -20.12 8.51
CA ASN A 233 -14.75 -21.52 8.10
C ASN A 233 -16.18 -21.88 7.67
N TYR A 234 -16.26 -22.92 6.85
CA TYR A 234 -17.52 -23.51 6.41
C TYR A 234 -17.42 -25.03 6.44
N THR A 235 -18.54 -25.71 6.67
CA THR A 235 -18.60 -27.17 6.78
C THR A 235 -18.21 -27.83 5.47
N TYR A 236 -17.01 -28.39 5.40
CA TYR A 236 -16.52 -29.07 4.21
C TYR A 236 -15.38 -30.03 4.53
N GLN A 237 -15.60 -31.32 4.24
CA GLN A 237 -14.60 -32.39 4.36
C GLN A 237 -13.88 -32.48 5.73
N GLY A 238 -14.46 -31.97 6.82
CA GLY A 238 -13.88 -31.99 8.16
C GLY A 238 -12.85 -30.88 8.44
N ASN A 239 -12.57 -30.01 7.46
CA ASN A 239 -11.60 -28.92 7.63
C ASN A 239 -12.18 -27.71 8.38
N GLU A 240 -13.50 -27.66 8.62
CA GLU A 240 -14.18 -26.57 9.33
C GLU A 240 -13.68 -26.32 10.75
N LYS A 241 -12.94 -27.28 11.33
CA LYS A 241 -12.32 -27.18 12.66
C LYS A 241 -10.90 -26.60 12.64
N THR A 242 -10.32 -26.37 11.47
CA THR A 242 -8.97 -25.79 11.33
C THR A 242 -9.11 -24.28 11.16
N PRO A 243 -8.70 -23.44 12.12
CA PRO A 243 -8.93 -22.00 12.03
C PRO A 243 -8.29 -21.37 10.79
N ALA A 244 -9.05 -20.59 10.02
CA ALA A 244 -8.50 -19.67 9.04
C ALA A 244 -7.84 -18.48 9.74
N ASN A 245 -6.74 -17.95 9.21
CA ASN A 245 -5.99 -16.86 9.85
C ASN A 245 -5.64 -15.76 8.85
N ILE A 246 -5.94 -14.52 9.20
CA ILE A 246 -5.50 -13.33 8.45
C ILE A 246 -4.64 -12.47 9.37
N VAL A 247 -3.51 -12.00 8.86
CA VAL A 247 -2.64 -11.04 9.56
C VAL A 247 -2.60 -9.77 8.73
N ILE A 248 -2.93 -8.63 9.33
CA ILE A 248 -2.86 -7.32 8.69
C ILE A 248 -1.72 -6.54 9.35
N ASP A 249 -0.67 -6.28 8.57
CA ASP A 249 0.53 -5.58 9.02
C ASP A 249 1.01 -4.60 7.95
N GLY A 250 0.22 -3.54 7.74
CA GLY A 250 0.62 -2.41 6.89
C GLY A 250 -0.24 -2.21 5.65
N ALA A 251 -1.16 -3.14 5.34
CA ALA A 251 -2.10 -2.98 4.25
C ALA A 251 -3.16 -1.88 4.52
N THR A 252 -3.64 -1.25 3.45
CA THR A 252 -4.83 -0.40 3.47
C THR A 252 -6.05 -1.18 3.01
N ILE A 253 -7.07 -1.31 3.85
CA ILE A 253 -8.31 -2.04 3.58
C ILE A 253 -9.46 -1.05 3.41
N ASN A 254 -9.92 -0.90 2.17
CA ASN A 254 -11.08 -0.12 1.78
C ASN A 254 -12.34 -1.01 1.77
N GLY A 255 -12.67 -1.58 2.93
CA GLY A 255 -13.76 -2.54 3.12
C GLY A 255 -13.86 -2.97 4.58
N ASN A 256 -14.80 -3.87 4.88
CA ASN A 256 -14.96 -4.43 6.22
C ASN A 256 -13.90 -5.51 6.48
N VAL A 257 -13.57 -5.70 7.75
CA VAL A 257 -12.71 -6.78 8.23
C VAL A 257 -13.51 -7.61 9.21
N THR A 258 -13.79 -8.86 8.87
CA THR A 258 -14.72 -9.70 9.64
C THR A 258 -14.14 -11.07 9.91
N ALA A 259 -14.14 -11.45 11.20
CA ALA A 259 -13.89 -12.82 11.64
C ALA A 259 -15.20 -13.49 12.02
N GLN A 260 -15.43 -14.70 11.50
CA GLN A 260 -16.62 -15.50 11.78
C GLN A 260 -16.28 -16.99 11.73
N ASN A 261 -17.13 -17.85 12.30
CA ASN A 261 -16.99 -19.32 12.19
C ASN A 261 -15.56 -19.84 12.40
N ILE A 262 -14.91 -19.55 13.53
CA ILE A 262 -13.54 -20.00 13.88
C ILE A 262 -12.42 -19.36 13.02
N GLY A 263 -12.73 -18.36 12.19
CA GLY A 263 -11.71 -17.51 11.58
C GLY A 263 -11.07 -16.58 12.62
N ASN A 264 -9.77 -16.31 12.47
CA ASN A 264 -9.01 -15.39 13.32
C ASN A 264 -8.37 -14.28 12.49
N ILE A 265 -8.29 -13.08 13.05
CA ILE A 265 -7.62 -11.93 12.45
C ILE A 265 -6.73 -11.25 13.49
N SER A 266 -5.51 -10.90 13.12
CA SER A 266 -4.63 -10.03 13.93
C SER A 266 -4.23 -8.81 13.14
N ILE A 267 -4.36 -7.61 13.72
CA ILE A 267 -4.03 -6.34 13.10
C ILE A 267 -2.96 -5.64 13.94
N SER A 268 -1.75 -5.51 13.40
CA SER A 268 -0.62 -4.85 14.07
C SER A 268 -0.31 -3.48 13.50
N SER A 269 -0.68 -3.22 12.25
CA SER A 269 -0.53 -1.92 11.59
C SER A 269 -1.38 -1.86 10.32
N GLY A 270 -1.51 -0.66 9.74
CA GLY A 270 -2.25 -0.42 8.51
C GLY A 270 -3.47 0.47 8.72
N THR A 271 -4.35 0.49 7.72
CA THR A 271 -5.55 1.33 7.75
C THR A 271 -6.77 0.53 7.32
N VAL A 272 -7.89 0.66 8.03
CA VAL A 272 -9.18 0.08 7.66
C VAL A 272 -10.22 1.18 7.58
N THR A 273 -10.96 1.24 6.47
CA THR A 273 -12.03 2.23 6.28
C THR A 273 -13.41 1.69 6.65
N GLY A 274 -13.63 0.38 6.53
CA GLY A 274 -14.87 -0.27 6.94
C GLY A 274 -14.86 -0.69 8.41
N LEU A 275 -15.92 -1.39 8.82
CA LEU A 275 -16.05 -1.90 10.17
C LEU A 275 -15.11 -3.08 10.39
N VAL A 276 -14.39 -3.07 11.50
CA VAL A 276 -13.69 -4.24 12.03
C VAL A 276 -14.60 -4.93 13.04
N SER A 277 -14.95 -6.19 12.78
CA SER A 277 -15.94 -6.90 13.59
C SER A 277 -15.68 -8.40 13.73
N SER A 278 -16.37 -8.99 14.69
CA SER A 278 -16.35 -10.42 14.94
C SER A 278 -17.71 -10.94 15.40
N GLU A 279 -18.10 -12.12 14.90
CA GLU A 279 -19.31 -12.84 15.33
C GLU A 279 -19.14 -13.61 16.65
N SER A 280 -17.90 -13.90 17.06
CA SER A 280 -17.59 -14.56 18.34
C SER A 280 -16.67 -13.70 19.21
N THR A 281 -16.52 -14.01 20.49
CA THR A 281 -15.65 -13.25 21.40
C THR A 281 -14.16 -13.44 21.05
N SER A 282 -13.46 -12.34 20.77
CA SER A 282 -11.98 -12.25 20.65
C SER A 282 -11.23 -12.99 19.51
N PRO A 283 -11.81 -13.34 18.35
CA PRO A 283 -11.01 -13.81 17.22
C PRO A 283 -10.32 -12.68 16.44
N VAL A 284 -10.64 -11.40 16.73
CA VAL A 284 -9.95 -10.24 16.14
C VAL A 284 -9.14 -9.55 17.23
N ALA A 285 -7.82 -9.59 17.12
CA ALA A 285 -6.90 -8.89 18.01
C ALA A 285 -6.26 -7.70 17.30
N VAL A 286 -6.27 -6.52 17.93
CA VAL A 286 -5.73 -5.28 17.38
C VAL A 286 -4.70 -4.69 18.33
N THR A 287 -3.47 -4.57 17.86
CA THR A 287 -2.35 -3.96 18.61
C THR A 287 -1.83 -2.69 17.96
N GLY A 288 -2.20 -2.43 16.71
CA GLY A 288 -1.88 -1.18 16.02
C GLY A 288 -2.77 -0.92 14.81
N GLY A 289 -2.72 0.31 14.27
CA GLY A 289 -3.41 0.72 13.05
C GLY A 289 -4.41 1.87 13.23
N VAL A 290 -4.94 2.31 12.09
CA VAL A 290 -5.93 3.39 11.97
C VAL A 290 -7.25 2.85 11.43
N PHE A 291 -8.35 3.15 12.10
CA PHE A 291 -9.69 2.68 11.76
C PHE A 291 -10.63 3.86 11.58
N HIS A 292 -11.33 3.96 10.45
CA HIS A 292 -12.28 5.07 10.20
C HIS A 292 -13.68 4.80 10.76
N THR A 293 -13.77 3.89 11.72
CA THR A 293 -14.98 3.56 12.47
C THR A 293 -14.63 3.33 13.94
N THR A 294 -15.65 3.23 14.78
CA THR A 294 -15.52 2.52 16.06
C THR A 294 -15.27 1.04 15.77
N LEU A 295 -14.43 0.38 16.56
CA LEU A 295 -14.23 -1.07 16.49
C LEU A 295 -15.48 -1.79 17.02
N GLY A 296 -15.79 -2.97 16.48
CA GLY A 296 -16.89 -3.80 16.96
C GLY A 296 -16.68 -4.27 18.40
N GLU A 297 -17.77 -4.56 19.12
CA GLU A 297 -17.76 -4.92 20.55
C GLU A 297 -16.86 -6.12 20.89
N ASN A 298 -16.75 -7.09 19.98
CA ASN A 298 -15.97 -8.31 20.16
C ASN A 298 -14.50 -8.20 19.69
N VAL A 299 -14.05 -7.00 19.31
CA VAL A 299 -12.65 -6.76 18.90
C VAL A 299 -11.80 -6.56 20.14
N ASP A 300 -10.73 -7.35 20.27
CA ASP A 300 -9.82 -7.32 21.42
C ASP A 300 -8.66 -6.34 21.18
N THR A 301 -8.63 -5.27 21.99
CA THR A 301 -7.52 -4.31 22.03
C THR A 301 -6.71 -4.39 23.33
N SER A 302 -6.90 -5.43 24.15
CA SER A 302 -6.30 -5.52 25.49
C SER A 302 -4.77 -5.55 25.50
N ALA A 303 -4.16 -6.01 24.40
CA ALA A 303 -2.72 -6.02 24.21
C ALA A 303 -2.16 -4.68 23.67
N ALA A 304 -3.00 -3.70 23.33
CA ALA A 304 -2.57 -2.40 22.84
C ALA A 304 -2.25 -1.45 24.00
N GLU A 305 -1.07 -0.82 23.95
CA GLU A 305 -0.65 0.15 24.98
C GLU A 305 -1.31 1.52 24.84
N TYR A 306 -1.74 1.87 23.61
CA TYR A 306 -2.35 3.15 23.28
C TYR A 306 -3.63 2.91 22.48
N VAL A 307 -4.73 3.52 22.90
CA VAL A 307 -6.00 3.49 22.18
C VAL A 307 -6.69 4.84 22.37
N ALA A 308 -7.15 5.44 21.27
CA ALA A 308 -7.99 6.64 21.31
C ALA A 308 -9.00 6.66 20.16
N SER A 309 -10.11 7.37 20.38
CA SER A 309 -11.02 7.76 19.29
C SER A 309 -10.96 9.26 19.06
N ILE A 310 -11.02 9.67 17.80
CA ILE A 310 -11.00 11.06 17.36
C ILE A 310 -12.31 11.33 16.66
N GLU A 311 -12.99 12.39 17.11
CA GLU A 311 -14.22 12.88 16.53
C GLU A 311 -13.95 14.18 15.77
N SER A 312 -14.27 14.17 14.48
CA SER A 312 -14.09 15.31 13.57
C SER A 312 -15.28 15.38 12.62
N ASN A 313 -16.02 16.48 12.65
CA ASN A 313 -17.21 16.71 11.80
C ASN A 313 -18.26 15.57 11.85
N GLY A 314 -18.47 14.97 13.03
CA GLY A 314 -19.41 13.86 13.22
C GLY A 314 -18.91 12.50 12.72
N GLN A 315 -17.67 12.40 12.24
CA GLN A 315 -17.01 11.13 11.92
C GLN A 315 -16.11 10.70 13.06
N ILE A 316 -16.04 9.38 13.28
CA ILE A 316 -15.18 8.77 14.30
C ILE A 316 -14.04 8.04 13.61
N LYS A 317 -12.83 8.26 14.12
CA LYS A 317 -11.63 7.50 13.79
C LYS A 317 -11.07 6.88 15.07
N THR A 318 -10.83 5.58 15.09
CA THR A 318 -10.11 4.91 16.18
C THR A 318 -8.65 4.73 15.78
N VAL A 319 -7.73 4.99 16.71
CA VAL A 319 -6.30 4.74 16.53
C VAL A 319 -5.83 3.81 17.64
N VAL A 320 -5.05 2.81 17.27
CA VAL A 320 -4.52 1.80 18.18
C VAL A 320 -3.01 1.72 17.98
N GLY A 321 -2.27 1.51 19.07
CA GLY A 321 -0.81 1.42 19.05
C GLY A 321 -0.12 2.79 19.09
N LYS A 322 1.09 2.82 19.66
CA LYS A 322 1.81 4.07 19.95
C LYS A 322 2.10 4.90 18.70
N THR A 323 2.60 4.27 17.64
CA THR A 323 2.99 4.95 16.41
C THR A 323 1.83 5.71 15.78
N ASP A 324 0.68 5.04 15.63
CA ASP A 324 -0.52 5.63 15.03
C ASP A 324 -1.16 6.67 15.96
N PHE A 325 -1.13 6.43 17.28
CA PHE A 325 -1.56 7.39 18.29
C PHE A 325 -0.77 8.70 18.21
N ASP A 326 0.57 8.63 18.23
CA ASP A 326 1.44 9.81 18.18
C ASP A 326 1.24 10.60 16.87
N ALA A 327 1.16 9.89 15.74
CA ALA A 327 0.91 10.50 14.43
C ALA A 327 -0.46 11.19 14.39
N ALA A 328 -1.49 10.56 14.96
CA ALA A 328 -2.82 11.12 15.03
C ALA A 328 -2.85 12.39 15.88
N VAL A 329 -2.22 12.37 17.07
CA VAL A 329 -2.09 13.54 17.96
C VAL A 329 -1.44 14.73 17.25
N GLN A 330 -0.36 14.50 16.49
CA GLN A 330 0.31 15.55 15.73
C GLN A 330 -0.55 16.12 14.59
N SER A 331 -1.50 15.34 14.08
CA SER A 331 -2.38 15.75 12.98
C SER A 331 -3.68 16.43 13.43
N LEU A 332 -3.95 16.47 14.73
CA LEU A 332 -5.18 17.04 15.30
C LEU A 332 -5.30 18.54 14.97
N LYS A 333 -6.54 18.97 14.76
CA LYS A 333 -6.89 20.34 14.40
C LYS A 333 -7.83 20.94 15.44
N SER A 334 -7.79 22.27 15.57
CA SER A 334 -8.73 23.01 16.42
C SER A 334 -10.18 22.64 16.08
N GLY A 335 -10.99 22.38 17.11
CA GLY A 335 -12.38 21.94 17.00
C GLY A 335 -12.57 20.41 17.01
N GLU A 336 -11.50 19.62 16.91
CA GLU A 336 -11.58 18.15 17.04
C GLU A 336 -11.60 17.72 18.50
N THR A 337 -12.16 16.54 18.75
CA THR A 337 -12.15 15.89 20.07
C THR A 337 -11.38 14.59 20.01
N ILE A 338 -10.47 14.37 20.96
CA ILE A 338 -9.79 13.09 21.16
C ILE A 338 -10.20 12.48 22.51
N ASN A 339 -10.73 11.26 22.47
CA ASN A 339 -11.08 10.46 23.63
C ASN A 339 -9.96 9.44 23.89
N ILE A 340 -9.22 9.62 24.98
CA ILE A 340 -8.11 8.75 25.36
C ILE A 340 -8.65 7.56 26.14
N GLN A 341 -8.52 6.35 25.58
CA GLN A 341 -9.14 5.13 26.13
C GLN A 341 -8.12 4.26 26.84
N VAL A 342 -6.90 4.15 26.30
CA VAL A 342 -5.78 3.44 26.90
C VAL A 342 -4.51 4.26 26.65
N VAL A 343 -3.72 4.49 27.71
CA VAL A 343 -2.33 4.96 27.67
C VAL A 343 -1.59 4.40 28.89
N PRO A 344 -0.25 4.29 28.86
CA PRO A 344 0.53 3.95 30.05
C PRO A 344 0.28 4.92 31.21
N GLU A 345 0.38 4.43 32.44
CA GLU A 345 0.27 5.27 33.65
C GLU A 345 1.29 6.42 33.62
N ASN A 346 0.87 7.60 34.09
CA ASN A 346 1.68 8.82 34.12
C ASN A 346 2.11 9.35 32.74
N SER A 347 1.43 8.95 31.67
CA SER A 347 1.67 9.51 30.33
C SER A 347 1.44 11.03 30.32
N THR A 348 2.40 11.74 29.73
CA THR A 348 2.29 13.18 29.44
C THR A 348 2.01 13.36 27.95
N LEU A 349 0.87 13.95 27.64
CA LEU A 349 0.40 14.19 26.27
C LEU A 349 0.57 15.66 25.91
N THR A 350 1.11 15.92 24.72
CA THR A 350 1.16 17.25 24.11
C THR A 350 0.14 17.31 22.99
N ILE A 351 -0.92 18.08 23.17
CA ILE A 351 -2.07 18.18 22.28
C ILE A 351 -2.15 19.60 21.70
N PRO A 352 -2.44 19.77 20.39
CA PRO A 352 -2.60 21.08 19.77
C PRO A 352 -3.70 21.95 20.40
N GLU A 353 -3.54 23.27 20.27
CA GLU A 353 -4.52 24.26 20.71
C GLU A 353 -5.88 24.07 20.02
N GLY A 354 -6.95 24.37 20.74
CA GLY A 354 -8.33 24.28 20.27
C GLY A 354 -8.89 22.85 20.19
N VAL A 355 -8.11 21.83 20.55
CA VAL A 355 -8.56 20.44 20.63
C VAL A 355 -9.19 20.18 22.00
N THR A 356 -10.27 19.42 22.03
CA THR A 356 -10.86 18.90 23.28
C THR A 356 -10.35 17.50 23.56
N VAL A 357 -9.85 17.27 24.77
CA VAL A 357 -9.33 15.98 25.23
C VAL A 357 -10.26 15.45 26.30
N THR A 358 -10.71 14.20 26.15
CA THR A 358 -11.50 13.49 27.17
C THR A 358 -10.72 12.31 27.69
N ASN A 359 -10.53 12.21 29.01
CA ASN A 359 -9.90 11.06 29.63
C ASN A 359 -10.96 9.97 29.87
N LYS A 360 -10.97 8.93 29.04
CA LYS A 360 -11.80 7.72 29.21
C LYS A 360 -11.03 6.57 29.86
N THR A 361 -9.77 6.77 30.24
CA THR A 361 -8.98 5.76 30.95
C THR A 361 -9.42 5.64 32.40
N ASN A 362 -8.97 4.58 33.09
CA ASN A 362 -9.17 4.43 34.54
C ASN A 362 -8.12 5.18 35.38
N ASN A 363 -7.15 5.84 34.74
CA ASN A 363 -6.01 6.49 35.39
C ASN A 363 -6.04 8.01 35.18
N ASN A 364 -5.30 8.74 36.02
CA ASN A 364 -5.06 10.16 35.78
C ASN A 364 -4.01 10.32 34.67
N ILE A 365 -4.24 11.29 33.78
CA ILE A 365 -3.31 11.63 32.69
C ILE A 365 -2.87 13.08 32.81
N VAL A 366 -1.73 13.44 32.21
CA VAL A 366 -1.26 14.83 32.13
C VAL A 366 -1.35 15.30 30.69
N VAL A 367 -2.05 16.40 30.45
CA VAL A 367 -2.26 16.98 29.11
C VAL A 367 -1.76 18.42 29.13
N ASN A 368 -0.72 18.73 28.35
CA ASN A 368 -0.07 20.04 28.30
C ASN A 368 0.24 20.61 29.72
N GLY A 369 0.74 19.75 30.62
CA GLY A 369 1.04 20.12 32.01
C GLY A 369 -0.14 20.12 32.98
N ASN A 370 -1.38 19.96 32.51
CA ASN A 370 -2.58 19.90 33.34
C ASN A 370 -2.93 18.45 33.71
N ALA A 371 -3.15 18.16 34.99
CA ALA A 371 -3.68 16.88 35.42
C ALA A 371 -5.17 16.75 35.04
N LEU A 372 -5.55 15.61 34.47
CA LEU A 372 -6.91 15.32 34.04
C LEU A 372 -7.35 13.97 34.63
N ASN A 373 -8.35 13.98 35.51
CA ASN A 373 -8.83 12.77 36.16
C ASN A 373 -9.68 11.92 35.20
N SER A 374 -9.91 10.65 35.57
CA SER A 374 -10.80 9.77 34.82
C SER A 374 -12.20 10.38 34.67
N GLY A 375 -12.72 10.37 33.45
CA GLY A 375 -14.03 10.92 33.09
C GLY A 375 -14.05 12.42 32.81
N GLU A 376 -12.98 13.16 33.12
CA GLU A 376 -12.90 14.60 32.87
C GLU A 376 -12.52 14.91 31.41
N ASN A 377 -12.78 16.16 31.01
CA ASN A 377 -12.35 16.72 29.73
C ASN A 377 -11.73 18.11 29.90
N ILE A 378 -10.89 18.49 28.95
CA ILE A 378 -10.25 19.81 28.86
C ILE A 378 -10.16 20.24 27.39
N THR A 379 -10.46 21.51 27.10
CA THR A 379 -10.16 22.11 25.79
C THR A 379 -8.88 22.91 25.91
N ILE A 380 -7.87 22.58 25.10
CA ILE A 380 -6.56 23.22 25.13
C ILE A 380 -6.70 24.67 24.66
N GLN A 381 -6.47 25.61 25.58
CA GLN A 381 -6.43 27.03 25.29
C GLN A 381 -5.03 27.41 24.79
N PRO A 382 -4.90 28.50 24.00
CA PRO A 382 -3.61 29.08 23.72
C PRO A 382 -2.87 29.41 25.01
N GLU A 383 -1.54 29.24 25.04
CA GLU A 383 -0.74 29.71 26.15
C GLU A 383 -1.03 31.20 26.39
N GLN A 384 -1.54 31.52 27.59
CA GLN A 384 -1.70 32.92 27.97
C GLN A 384 -0.29 33.54 28.00
N PRO A 385 -0.05 34.68 27.33
CA PRO A 385 1.25 35.34 27.43
C PRO A 385 1.57 35.61 28.89
N GLU A 386 2.80 35.33 29.32
CA GLU A 386 3.28 35.68 30.65
C GLU A 386 2.92 37.15 30.93
N PRO A 387 2.41 37.48 32.14
CA PRO A 387 2.12 38.86 32.48
C PRO A 387 3.40 39.67 32.30
N THR A 388 3.34 40.69 31.46
CA THR A 388 4.46 41.61 31.25
C THR A 388 4.84 42.18 32.62
N PRO A 389 6.10 42.09 33.08
CA PRO A 389 6.47 42.65 34.37
C PRO A 389 6.09 44.13 34.38
N THR A 390 5.27 44.50 35.37
CA THR A 390 4.83 45.88 35.57
C THR A 390 6.09 46.75 35.67
N PRO A 391 6.20 47.86 34.90
CA PRO A 391 7.31 48.79 35.07
C PRO A 391 7.32 49.26 36.53
N ASP A 392 8.49 49.22 37.16
CA ASP A 392 8.71 49.77 38.50
C ASP A 392 8.19 51.22 38.53
N PRO A 393 7.47 51.65 39.59
CA PRO A 393 6.98 53.02 39.67
C PRO A 393 8.16 53.99 39.63
N GLU A 394 8.13 54.89 38.66
CA GLU A 394 9.10 55.98 38.48
C GLU A 394 9.16 56.82 39.78
N PRO A 395 10.36 57.16 40.30
CA PRO A 395 10.47 57.88 41.56
C PRO A 395 9.86 59.27 41.44
N THR A 396 8.95 59.59 42.35
CA THR A 396 8.31 60.91 42.47
C THR A 396 9.34 62.01 42.76
N PRO A 397 9.27 63.18 42.08
CA PRO A 397 10.11 64.33 42.44
C PRO A 397 9.59 64.96 43.75
N ASN A 398 10.51 65.17 44.70
CA ASN A 398 10.27 65.90 45.94
C ASN A 398 9.98 67.40 45.65
N PRO A 399 9.08 68.08 46.39
CA PRO A 399 8.62 69.42 46.06
C PRO A 399 9.42 70.50 46.80
N GLU A 400 9.81 71.55 46.07
CA GLU A 400 10.14 72.93 46.50
C GLU A 400 10.61 73.63 45.21
N ASP A 401 10.22 74.84 44.82
CA ASP A 401 9.74 75.98 45.59
C ASP A 401 9.11 77.03 44.65
N ASN A 402 8.16 77.79 45.19
CA ASN A 402 7.85 79.20 44.92
C ASN A 402 7.18 79.72 43.62
N ASN A 403 5.97 80.23 43.85
CA ASN A 403 5.48 81.60 43.58
C ASN A 403 5.44 82.12 42.12
N ASN A 404 4.22 82.37 41.61
CA ASN A 404 3.55 83.68 41.70
C ASN A 404 2.56 83.90 40.52
N MET A 405 1.33 84.28 40.88
CA MET A 405 0.43 85.26 40.25
C MET A 405 -0.07 85.17 38.78
N THR A 406 -1.41 85.15 38.72
CA THR A 406 -2.36 85.98 37.93
C THR A 406 -2.64 85.76 36.45
N GLU A 407 -3.95 85.84 36.19
CA GLU A 407 -4.71 85.90 34.94
C GLU A 407 -4.28 87.02 33.97
N SER A 408 -4.34 86.74 32.66
CA SER A 408 -5.24 87.45 31.73
C SER A 408 -4.97 87.13 30.26
N ASN A 409 -6.05 86.73 29.58
CA ASN A 409 -6.57 87.18 28.28
C ASN A 409 -5.68 87.38 27.03
N ASN A 410 -6.27 86.84 25.95
CA ASN A 410 -6.40 87.37 24.58
C ASN A 410 -5.31 87.12 23.52
N ASN A 411 -5.69 86.22 22.61
CA ASN A 411 -6.03 86.48 21.20
C ASN A 411 -4.88 86.83 20.21
N GLY A 412 -4.84 86.10 19.09
CA GLY A 412 -4.29 86.62 17.83
C GLY A 412 -3.34 85.71 17.04
N GLN A 413 -3.94 84.92 16.14
CA GLN A 413 -3.61 84.84 14.69
C GLN A 413 -2.16 84.71 14.18
N ASN A 414 -1.94 83.66 13.36
CA ASN A 414 -1.59 83.71 11.92
C ASN A 414 -0.34 82.92 11.47
N GLY A 415 -0.42 82.35 10.25
CA GLY A 415 0.69 81.83 9.42
C GLY A 415 0.82 80.31 9.44
N SER A 416 0.16 79.54 8.55
CA SER A 416 0.53 79.29 7.14
C SER A 416 2.01 79.01 6.94
N LEU A 417 2.36 77.80 6.48
CA LEU A 417 3.24 77.55 5.33
C LEU A 417 3.22 76.06 4.93
N THR A 418 3.50 75.84 3.66
CA THR A 418 3.20 74.72 2.78
C THR A 418 4.19 73.54 2.85
N SER A 419 3.75 72.39 2.32
CA SER A 419 4.43 71.11 1.98
C SER A 419 5.76 71.27 1.19
N PRO A 420 6.55 70.22 0.78
CA PRO A 420 6.28 68.77 0.75
C PRO A 420 7.51 67.82 0.99
N GLN A 421 7.23 66.51 0.91
CA GLN A 421 8.01 65.42 0.29
C GLN A 421 9.45 65.02 0.69
N THR A 422 9.59 63.67 0.72
CA THR A 422 10.69 62.80 0.26
C THR A 422 11.90 62.57 1.16
N GLY A 423 12.24 61.28 1.28
CA GLY A 423 13.47 60.80 1.89
C GLY A 423 13.53 59.27 1.82
N ASN A 424 13.60 58.75 0.60
CA ASN A 424 13.84 57.34 0.30
C ASN A 424 15.36 57.17 0.11
N ASN A 425 15.95 56.13 0.69
CA ASN A 425 17.23 55.56 0.30
C ASN A 425 17.34 54.16 0.94
N SER A 426 17.10 53.06 0.21
CA SER A 426 17.97 52.46 -0.82
C SER A 426 19.29 51.95 -0.21
N SER A 427 19.86 50.79 -0.51
CA SER A 427 19.58 49.64 -1.39
C SER A 427 20.79 48.72 -1.22
N SER A 428 20.61 47.39 -1.19
CA SER A 428 21.46 46.36 -1.85
C SER A 428 21.19 44.99 -1.20
N ILE A 429 20.45 44.04 -1.79
CA ILE A 429 20.79 43.20 -2.98
C ILE A 429 22.03 42.32 -2.66
N LEU A 430 22.00 40.97 -2.68
CA LEU A 430 21.77 40.12 -3.86
C LEU A 430 21.51 38.63 -3.49
N TYR A 431 20.51 38.07 -4.18
CA TYR A 431 20.25 36.71 -4.67
C TYR A 431 21.25 35.55 -4.46
N ILE A 432 20.70 34.37 -4.12
CA ILE A 432 21.00 33.10 -4.80
C ILE A 432 19.69 32.36 -5.10
N SER A 433 19.32 32.37 -6.39
CA SER A 433 18.42 31.41 -7.02
C SER A 433 19.26 30.30 -7.64
N LEU A 434 18.94 29.03 -7.38
CA LEU A 434 19.40 27.93 -8.23
C LEU A 434 18.27 26.93 -8.44
N ALA A 435 17.62 27.07 -9.59
CA ALA A 435 16.85 26.03 -10.23
C ALA A 435 17.80 25.20 -11.10
N PHE A 436 17.69 23.88 -11.06
CA PHE A 436 18.16 23.02 -12.15
C PHE A 436 17.00 22.14 -12.61
N ALA A 437 16.47 22.53 -13.77
CA ALA A 437 15.76 21.65 -14.66
C ALA A 437 16.77 20.72 -15.34
N SER A 438 16.43 19.42 -15.45
CA SER A 438 17.04 18.55 -16.45
C SER A 438 15.98 17.58 -16.99
N ALA A 439 15.17 18.09 -17.91
CA ALA A 439 14.57 17.30 -18.98
C ALA A 439 15.33 17.65 -20.28
N ALA A 440 15.49 16.67 -21.17
CA ALA A 440 16.11 16.72 -22.49
C ALA A 440 17.60 16.34 -22.60
N LEU A 441 17.89 15.04 -22.57
CA LEU A 441 18.96 14.45 -23.40
C LEU A 441 18.73 12.94 -23.61
N LEU A 442 17.68 12.59 -24.35
CA LEU A 442 17.62 11.32 -25.10
C LEU A 442 16.79 11.48 -26.38
N THR A 443 17.10 12.53 -27.13
CA THR A 443 16.71 12.74 -28.54
C THR A 443 17.94 12.95 -29.43
N ILE A 444 19.07 12.33 -29.08
CA ILE A 444 20.26 12.23 -29.94
C ILE A 444 20.72 10.76 -29.98
N VAL A 445 19.84 9.87 -30.44
CA VAL A 445 20.21 8.60 -31.08
C VAL A 445 19.56 8.47 -32.47
N SER A 446 18.57 9.31 -32.79
CA SER A 446 17.88 9.31 -34.09
C SER A 446 18.54 10.18 -35.18
N PHE A 447 19.68 10.84 -34.91
CA PHE A 447 20.36 11.69 -35.91
C PHE A 447 21.74 11.20 -36.37
N THR A 448 22.30 10.14 -35.77
CA THR A 448 23.60 9.57 -36.21
C THR A 448 23.45 8.34 -37.11
N ILE A 449 22.26 7.73 -37.20
CA ILE A 449 22.02 6.59 -38.12
C ILE A 449 21.54 7.05 -39.51
N ARG A 450 21.12 8.31 -39.69
CA ARG A 450 20.66 8.83 -41.01
C ARG A 450 21.78 9.39 -41.90
N LYS A 451 23.05 9.35 -41.48
CA LYS A 451 24.19 9.85 -42.28
C LYS A 451 25.23 8.79 -42.69
N MET A 452 25.01 7.51 -42.40
CA MET A 452 25.86 6.40 -42.88
C MET A 452 25.13 5.38 -43.78
N SER A 453 24.07 5.81 -44.48
CA SER A 453 23.42 5.03 -45.55
C SER A 453 23.56 5.67 -46.95
N LYS A 454 24.35 6.74 -47.09
CA LYS A 454 24.69 7.32 -48.40
C LYS A 454 26.17 7.73 -48.47
N SER A 455 27.06 6.76 -48.64
CA SER A 455 28.29 6.91 -49.43
C SER A 455 28.98 5.55 -49.57
N LYS A 456 28.88 4.98 -50.78
CA LYS A 456 29.52 3.78 -51.35
C LYS A 456 29.15 2.41 -50.78
#